data_AF-D7KPV0-F1
#
_entry.id   AF-D7KPV0-F1
#
_cell.length_a   1.000
_cell.length_b   1.000
_cell.length_c   1.000
_cell.angle_alpha   90.00
_cell.angle_beta   90.00
_cell.angle_gamma   90.00
#
_symmetry.space_group_name_H-M   'P 1'
#
loop_
_entity.id
_entity.type
_entity.pdbx_description
1 polymer ?
#
loop_
_entity_poly.entity_id
_entity_poly.type
_entity_poly.pdbx_seq_one_letter_code
_entity_poly.pdbx_strand_id
1 'polypeptide(L)'
;MTKKYGLQLMKRQSSVRPPLRTAPLFGQDEDNDVDMEISRQASKTKGLKRIEEQHKKALEEDPCAYAYDEVYDQLKKEAYLPRMHDCEEPKSRYAQLLRKQADRRQKEREIVYERKLAKERAKDQHLFPDQVKIVTGAYKRKLEEREQWLSQERLLELLEEKDDVTKKTDLSDFYFNIGKNVTFGARDINAREAKRFKEQKRREELGKEDTREEKKTYSLLLPQYV
;
A
#
# COMPACT_ATOMS: atom_id res chain seq x y z
N MET A 1 2.19 -42.45 -37.32
CA MET A 1 2.65 -41.66 -36.15
C MET A 1 2.08 -40.25 -36.25
N THR A 2 1.13 -39.95 -35.37
CA THR A 2 0.26 -38.76 -35.40
C THR A 2 0.88 -37.61 -34.61
N LYS A 3 1.20 -36.50 -35.28
CA LYS A 3 1.64 -35.25 -34.65
C LYS A 3 0.40 -34.46 -34.21
N LYS A 4 -0.05 -34.68 -32.97
CA LYS A 4 -1.32 -34.13 -32.49
C LYS A 4 -1.19 -32.77 -31.79
N TYR A 5 -0.04 -32.39 -31.22
CA TYR A 5 0.12 -31.07 -30.59
C TYR A 5 1.57 -30.58 -30.64
N GLY A 6 1.78 -29.36 -31.14
CA GLY A 6 3.08 -28.67 -31.18
C GLY A 6 3.00 -27.42 -32.05
N LEU A 7 3.45 -26.27 -31.53
CA LEU A 7 3.48 -24.99 -32.23
C LEU A 7 4.50 -25.07 -33.38
N GLN A 8 4.03 -25.26 -34.62
CA GLN A 8 4.89 -25.33 -35.80
C GLN A 8 5.21 -23.91 -36.27
N LEU A 9 6.38 -23.39 -35.88
CA LEU A 9 6.89 -22.13 -36.43
C LEU A 9 7.22 -22.32 -37.92
N MET A 10 6.45 -21.68 -38.79
CA MET A 10 6.83 -21.47 -40.18
C MET A 10 8.02 -20.51 -40.20
N LYS A 11 9.19 -20.97 -40.66
CA LYS A 11 10.35 -20.09 -40.90
C LYS A 11 9.94 -19.10 -41.99
N ARG A 12 9.73 -17.83 -41.62
CA ARG A 12 9.52 -16.75 -42.59
C ARG A 12 10.78 -16.65 -43.43
N GLN A 13 10.64 -16.77 -44.74
CA GLN A 13 11.73 -16.51 -45.68
C GLN A 13 12.07 -15.02 -45.55
N SER A 14 13.28 -14.73 -45.06
CA SER A 14 13.83 -13.38 -45.06
C SER A 14 14.03 -12.95 -46.51
N SER A 15 13.27 -11.95 -46.97
CA SER A 15 13.56 -11.30 -48.24
C SER A 15 14.89 -10.56 -48.11
N VAL A 16 15.93 -11.14 -48.71
CA VAL A 16 17.27 -10.53 -48.78
C VAL A 16 17.17 -9.28 -49.64
N ARG A 17 17.25 -8.10 -49.01
CA ARG A 17 17.47 -6.85 -49.74
C ARG A 17 18.94 -6.78 -50.19
N PRO A 18 19.24 -6.33 -51.42
CA PRO A 18 20.62 -6.21 -51.89
C PRO A 18 21.39 -5.17 -51.07
N PRO A 19 22.69 -5.40 -50.77
CA PRO A 19 23.51 -4.48 -50.01
C PRO A 19 23.79 -3.20 -50.81
N LEU A 20 23.66 -2.04 -50.14
CA LEU A 20 24.01 -0.74 -50.70
C LEU A 20 25.53 -0.67 -50.93
N ARG A 21 25.95 -0.33 -52.15
CA ARG A 21 27.38 -0.15 -52.46
C ARG A 21 27.88 1.15 -51.84
N THR A 22 28.95 1.07 -51.04
CA THR A 22 29.68 2.23 -50.52
C THR A 22 30.73 2.67 -51.56
N ALA A 23 30.78 3.96 -51.88
CA ALA A 23 31.85 4.51 -52.72
C ALA A 23 33.19 4.52 -51.94
N PRO A 24 34.34 4.26 -52.59
CA PRO A 24 35.64 4.26 -51.93
C PRO A 24 36.02 5.66 -51.44
N LEU A 25 36.42 5.74 -50.17
CA LEU A 25 36.62 6.99 -49.41
C LEU A 25 37.99 7.65 -49.64
N PHE A 26 38.86 7.10 -50.49
CA PHE A 26 40.30 7.42 -50.46
C PHE A 26 40.96 7.53 -51.84
N GLY A 27 40.22 7.89 -52.89
CA GLY A 27 40.76 7.85 -54.25
C GLY A 27 40.16 8.86 -55.22
N GLN A 28 40.15 10.14 -54.86
CA GLN A 28 40.05 11.21 -55.85
C GLN A 28 41.12 12.25 -55.55
N ASP A 29 42.11 12.30 -56.43
CA ASP A 29 43.11 13.36 -56.48
C ASP A 29 42.40 14.72 -56.50
N GLU A 30 42.76 15.57 -55.55
CA GLU A 30 42.25 16.93 -55.39
C GLU A 30 42.89 17.84 -56.45
N ASP A 31 42.32 17.83 -57.65
CA ASP A 31 42.51 18.92 -58.59
C ASP A 31 41.77 20.15 -58.03
N ASN A 32 42.55 21.22 -57.80
CA ASN A 32 42.14 22.51 -57.24
C ASN A 32 41.24 23.31 -58.20
N ASP A 33 40.14 22.73 -58.64
CA ASP A 33 39.18 23.38 -59.54
C ASP A 33 38.06 24.05 -58.73
N VAL A 34 38.20 25.36 -58.54
CA VAL A 34 37.35 26.19 -57.68
C VAL A 34 35.88 26.14 -58.15
N ASP A 35 35.64 26.05 -59.45
CA ASP A 35 34.28 25.99 -60.01
C ASP A 35 33.58 24.64 -59.73
N MET A 36 34.35 23.55 -59.70
CA MET A 36 33.86 22.23 -59.30
C MET A 36 33.51 22.19 -57.81
N GLU A 37 34.33 22.81 -56.96
CA GLU A 37 34.08 22.99 -55.53
C GLU A 37 32.81 23.81 -55.28
N ILE A 38 32.63 24.94 -55.97
CA ILE A 38 31.44 25.80 -55.87
C ILE A 38 30.18 25.02 -56.28
N SER A 39 30.22 24.26 -57.36
CA SER A 39 29.08 23.42 -57.78
C SER A 39 28.76 22.32 -56.77
N ARG A 40 29.78 21.73 -56.14
CA ARG A 40 29.62 20.74 -55.08
C ARG A 40 29.01 21.36 -53.82
N GLN A 41 29.45 22.55 -53.43
CA GLN A 41 28.88 23.29 -52.29
C GLN A 41 27.46 23.78 -52.57
N ALA A 42 27.17 24.23 -53.79
CA ALA A 42 25.81 24.58 -54.23
C ALA A 42 24.87 23.37 -54.20
N SER A 43 25.37 22.18 -54.56
CA SER A 43 24.59 20.94 -54.50
C SER A 43 24.35 20.49 -53.05
N LYS A 44 25.37 20.60 -52.18
CA LYS A 44 25.25 20.32 -50.73
C LYS A 44 24.24 21.26 -50.07
N THR A 45 24.32 22.57 -50.33
CA THR A 45 23.39 23.57 -49.78
C THR A 45 21.97 23.38 -50.29
N LYS A 46 21.77 23.04 -51.57
CA LYS A 46 20.45 22.64 -52.10
C LYS A 46 19.90 21.39 -51.42
N GLY A 47 20.76 20.41 -51.13
CA GLY A 47 20.40 19.21 -50.37
C GLY A 47 19.97 19.53 -48.94
N LEU A 48 20.72 20.38 -48.23
CA LEU A 48 20.39 20.83 -46.88
C LEU A 48 19.05 21.58 -46.83
N LYS A 49 18.78 22.47 -47.79
CA LYS A 49 17.48 23.17 -47.90
C LYS A 49 16.31 22.21 -48.04
N ARG A 50 16.45 21.17 -48.88
CA ARG A 50 15.40 20.13 -49.03
C ARG A 50 15.17 19.35 -47.73
N ILE A 51 16.24 19.05 -46.99
CA ILE A 51 16.15 18.37 -45.69
C ILE A 51 15.44 19.26 -44.66
N GLU A 52 15.77 20.56 -44.63
CA GLU A 52 15.17 21.52 -43.73
C GLU A 52 13.68 21.74 -44.04
N GLU A 53 13.29 21.83 -45.31
CA GLU A 53 11.89 21.87 -45.75
C GLU A 53 11.13 20.61 -45.32
N GLN A 54 11.73 19.43 -45.46
CA GLN A 54 11.14 18.16 -45.01
C GLN A 54 10.99 18.09 -43.49
N HIS A 55 12.00 18.55 -42.75
CA HIS A 55 11.98 18.60 -41.29
C HIS A 55 10.91 19.57 -40.78
N LYS A 56 10.80 20.76 -41.39
CA LYS A 56 9.76 21.74 -41.06
C LYS A 56 8.37 21.20 -41.38
N LYS A 57 8.19 20.57 -42.54
CA LYS A 57 6.92 19.94 -42.91
C LYS A 57 6.52 18.84 -41.93
N ALA A 58 7.47 18.00 -41.49
CA ALA A 58 7.22 16.96 -40.51
C ALA A 58 6.79 17.54 -39.14
N LEU A 59 7.42 18.64 -38.69
CA LEU A 59 7.05 19.34 -37.45
C LEU A 59 5.71 20.07 -37.54
N GLU A 60 5.33 20.58 -38.72
CA GLU A 60 4.01 21.19 -38.96
C GLU A 60 2.88 20.15 -38.97
N GLU A 61 3.15 18.94 -39.47
CA GLU A 61 2.21 17.82 -39.44
C GLU A 61 2.04 17.24 -38.03
N ASP A 62 3.15 17.01 -37.31
CA ASP A 62 3.15 16.54 -35.92
C ASP A 62 4.36 17.09 -35.14
N PRO A 63 4.12 17.89 -34.07
CA PRO A 63 5.19 18.36 -33.18
C PRO A 63 6.02 17.24 -32.55
N CYS A 64 5.47 16.04 -32.41
CA CYS A 64 6.11 14.86 -31.82
C CYS A 64 6.75 13.91 -32.84
N ALA A 65 6.83 14.28 -34.13
CA ALA A 65 7.33 13.39 -35.19
C ALA A 65 8.71 12.77 -34.93
N TYR A 66 9.57 13.45 -34.17
CA TYR A 66 10.93 13.01 -33.83
C TYR A 66 11.11 12.58 -32.37
N ALA A 67 10.06 12.65 -31.53
CA ALA A 67 10.10 12.33 -30.11
C ALA A 67 10.01 10.81 -29.81
N TYR A 68 10.61 9.97 -30.66
CA TYR A 68 10.47 8.52 -30.58
C TYR A 68 11.08 7.94 -29.29
N ASP A 69 12.20 8.49 -28.84
CA ASP A 69 12.90 8.06 -27.62
C ASP A 69 12.08 8.38 -26.37
N GLU A 70 11.43 9.55 -26.33
CA GLU A 70 10.58 9.96 -25.21
C GLU A 70 9.34 9.07 -25.09
N VAL A 71 8.67 8.76 -26.20
CA VAL A 71 7.52 7.84 -26.24
C VAL A 71 7.94 6.42 -25.85
N TYR A 72 9.10 5.97 -26.31
CA TYR A 72 9.63 4.66 -25.95
C TYR A 72 9.97 4.57 -24.46
N ASP A 73 10.60 5.61 -23.91
CA ASP A 73 10.90 5.72 -22.48
C ASP A 73 9.63 5.75 -21.63
N GLN A 74 8.59 6.46 -22.07
CA GLN A 74 7.28 6.45 -21.40
C GLN A 74 6.66 5.06 -21.41
N LEU A 75 6.60 4.41 -22.58
CA LEU A 75 6.05 3.05 -22.73
C LEU A 75 6.82 2.03 -21.88
N LYS A 76 8.15 2.20 -21.82
CA LYS A 76 9.02 1.36 -21.00
C LYS A 76 8.76 1.61 -19.52
N LYS A 77 8.71 2.86 -19.07
CA LYS A 77 8.38 3.22 -17.68
C LYS A 77 7.02 2.65 -17.27
N GLU A 78 5.99 2.81 -18.11
CA GLU A 78 4.65 2.24 -17.89
C GLU A 78 4.66 0.71 -17.84
N ALA A 79 5.50 0.04 -18.62
CA ALA A 79 5.69 -1.41 -18.55
C ALA A 79 6.45 -1.88 -17.29
N TYR A 80 7.32 -1.05 -16.71
CA TYR A 80 8.06 -1.35 -15.48
C TYR A 80 7.26 -1.06 -14.20
N LEU A 81 6.40 -0.04 -14.19
CA LEU A 81 5.56 0.31 -13.03
C LEU A 81 4.74 -0.85 -12.44
N PRO A 82 4.00 -1.67 -13.23
CA PRO A 82 3.27 -2.82 -12.68
C PRO A 82 4.22 -3.90 -12.15
N ARG A 83 5.40 -4.09 -12.78
CA ARG A 83 6.41 -5.04 -12.29
C ARG A 83 7.05 -4.63 -10.99
N MET A 84 7.16 -3.33 -10.69
CA MET A 84 7.67 -2.86 -9.40
C MET A 84 6.74 -3.21 -8.24
N HIS A 85 5.42 -3.24 -8.47
CA HIS A 85 4.45 -3.74 -7.49
C HIS A 85 4.55 -5.26 -7.29
N ASP A 86 4.86 -6.01 -8.35
CA ASP A 86 5.12 -7.45 -8.28
C ASP A 86 6.50 -7.80 -7.70
N CYS A 87 7.41 -6.83 -7.63
CA CYS A 87 8.74 -6.93 -7.00
C CYS A 87 8.75 -6.49 -5.53
N GLU A 88 7.60 -6.37 -4.86
CA GLU A 88 7.60 -6.44 -3.40
C GLU A 88 8.13 -7.83 -3.01
N GLU A 89 9.32 -7.89 -2.41
CA GLU A 89 9.90 -9.16 -1.98
C GLU A 89 8.86 -9.97 -1.20
N PRO A 90 8.66 -11.26 -1.54
CA PRO A 90 7.64 -12.07 -0.89
C PRO A 90 7.94 -12.12 0.61
N LYS A 91 7.19 -11.33 1.39
CA LYS A 91 7.30 -11.30 2.85
C LYS A 91 7.10 -12.73 3.33
N SER A 92 8.09 -13.28 4.03
CA SER A 92 8.02 -14.68 4.44
C SER A 92 6.79 -14.91 5.31
N ARG A 93 6.14 -16.07 5.13
CA ARG A 93 4.86 -16.40 5.78
C ARG A 93 4.87 -16.22 7.30
N TYR A 94 6.05 -16.36 7.94
CA TYR A 94 6.17 -16.38 9.40
C TYR A 94 7.11 -15.33 10.00
N ALA A 95 7.90 -14.56 9.24
CA ALA A 95 8.87 -13.63 9.83
C ALA A 95 8.21 -12.62 10.80
N GLN A 96 7.04 -12.12 10.44
CA GLN A 96 6.30 -11.19 11.28
C GLN A 96 5.79 -11.86 12.56
N LEU A 97 5.29 -13.08 12.46
CA LEU A 97 4.81 -13.83 13.62
C LEU A 97 5.97 -14.13 14.59
N LEU A 98 7.12 -14.54 14.06
CA LEU A 98 8.31 -14.81 14.86
C LEU A 98 8.81 -13.56 15.58
N ARG A 99 8.83 -12.40 14.90
CA ARG A 99 9.14 -11.11 15.53
C ARG A 99 8.17 -10.77 16.66
N LYS A 100 6.86 -10.83 16.40
CA LYS A 100 5.82 -10.59 17.42
C LYS A 100 5.99 -11.52 18.64
N GLN A 101 6.31 -12.79 18.42
CA GLN A 101 6.54 -13.75 19.49
C GLN A 101 7.84 -13.48 20.26
N ALA A 102 8.90 -13.03 19.58
CA ALA A 102 10.13 -12.61 20.24
C ALA A 102 9.86 -11.40 21.15
N ASP A 103 9.14 -10.39 20.65
CA ASP A 103 8.76 -9.20 21.42
C ASP A 103 7.90 -9.57 22.64
N ARG A 104 6.93 -10.49 22.47
CA ARG A 104 6.12 -11.02 23.58
C ARG A 104 6.99 -11.65 24.67
N ARG A 105 7.90 -12.55 24.29
CA ARG A 105 8.81 -13.20 25.24
C ARG A 105 9.73 -12.21 25.95
N GLN A 106 10.19 -11.18 25.24
CA GLN A 106 11.01 -10.13 25.85
C GLN A 106 10.23 -9.40 26.96
N LYS A 107 8.99 -9.01 26.69
CA LYS A 107 8.11 -8.39 27.70
C LYS A 107 7.86 -9.30 28.89
N GLU A 108 7.56 -10.58 28.65
CA GLU A 108 7.37 -11.56 29.72
C GLU A 108 8.61 -11.68 30.62
N ARG A 109 9.82 -11.74 30.03
CA ARG A 109 11.08 -11.76 30.77
C ARG A 109 11.28 -10.51 31.62
N GLU A 110 10.99 -9.34 31.07
CA GLU A 110 11.07 -8.06 31.79
C GLU A 110 10.09 -8.04 32.98
N ILE A 111 8.86 -8.52 32.80
CA ILE A 111 7.87 -8.62 33.89
C ILE A 111 8.36 -9.54 35.00
N VAL A 112 8.93 -10.70 34.65
CA VAL A 112 9.47 -11.65 35.63
C VAL A 112 10.63 -11.02 36.40
N TYR A 113 11.54 -10.34 35.70
CA TYR A 113 12.68 -9.65 36.31
C TYR A 113 12.22 -8.56 37.29
N GLU A 114 11.26 -7.72 36.90
CA GLU A 114 10.72 -6.67 37.77
C GLU A 114 9.94 -7.23 38.96
N ARG A 115 9.18 -8.33 38.77
CA ARG A 115 8.53 -9.03 39.89
C ARG A 115 9.54 -9.57 40.89
N LYS A 116 10.66 -10.11 40.40
CA LYS A 116 11.76 -10.58 41.26
C LYS A 116 12.36 -9.41 42.05
N LEU A 117 12.66 -8.30 41.38
CA LEU A 117 13.22 -7.11 42.00
C LEU A 117 12.28 -6.49 43.04
N ALA A 118 10.98 -6.43 42.76
CA ALA A 118 9.98 -5.96 43.71
C ALA A 118 9.90 -6.87 44.95
N LYS A 119 10.01 -8.19 44.76
CA LYS A 119 10.04 -9.16 45.86
C LYS A 119 11.29 -9.02 46.73
N GLU A 120 12.44 -8.73 46.14
CA GLU A 120 13.68 -8.45 46.87
C GLU A 120 13.55 -7.15 47.69
N ARG A 121 13.08 -6.06 47.07
CA ARG A 121 12.83 -4.80 47.78
C ARG A 121 11.84 -4.93 48.93
N ALA A 122 10.80 -5.74 48.79
CA ALA A 122 9.83 -5.96 49.86
C ALA A 122 10.46 -6.64 51.09
N LYS A 123 11.43 -7.53 50.89
CA LYS A 123 12.18 -8.15 51.98
C LYS A 123 13.09 -7.12 52.67
N ASP A 124 13.80 -6.32 51.87
CA ASP A 124 14.74 -5.32 52.39
C ASP A 124 14.04 -4.12 53.04
N GLN A 125 12.80 -3.83 52.64
CA GLN A 125 12.00 -2.73 53.19
C GLN A 125 11.77 -2.87 54.71
N HIS A 126 11.69 -4.11 55.23
CA HIS A 126 11.59 -4.34 56.68
C HIS A 126 12.90 -4.03 57.42
N LEU A 127 14.05 -4.13 56.75
CA LEU A 127 15.36 -3.84 57.33
C LEU A 127 15.67 -2.34 57.32
N PHE A 128 15.09 -1.57 56.39
CA PHE A 128 15.36 -0.15 56.21
C PHE A 128 14.08 0.70 56.12
N PRO A 129 13.27 0.78 57.20
CA PRO A 129 12.03 1.55 57.21
C PRO A 129 12.25 3.07 57.10
N ASP A 130 13.36 3.57 57.63
CA ASP A 130 13.62 5.01 57.75
C ASP A 130 14.28 5.63 56.50
N GLN A 131 14.56 4.83 55.46
CA GLN A 131 15.15 5.32 54.22
C GLN A 131 14.09 5.96 53.30
N VAL A 132 14.42 7.15 52.79
CA VAL A 132 13.55 7.89 51.87
C VAL A 132 13.51 7.21 50.50
N LYS A 133 12.31 6.87 50.02
CA LYS A 133 12.11 6.26 48.69
C LYS A 133 12.08 7.35 47.62
N ILE A 134 13.14 7.44 46.82
CA ILE A 134 13.23 8.43 45.73
C ILE A 134 12.92 7.74 44.40
N VAL A 135 11.91 8.24 43.68
CA VAL A 135 11.52 7.70 42.38
C VAL A 135 11.80 8.73 41.28
N THR A 136 12.59 8.35 40.28
CA THR A 136 12.90 9.20 39.13
C THR A 136 11.72 9.27 38.15
N GLY A 137 11.60 10.38 37.41
CA GLY A 137 10.52 10.56 36.42
C GLY A 137 10.48 9.47 35.35
N ALA A 138 11.65 8.95 34.95
CA ALA A 138 11.75 7.84 34.01
C ALA A 138 11.15 6.53 34.57
N TYR A 139 11.35 6.25 35.86
CA TYR A 139 10.77 5.06 36.48
C TYR A 139 9.25 5.16 36.63
N LYS A 140 8.72 6.35 36.91
CA LYS A 140 7.26 6.58 36.93
C LYS A 140 6.64 6.25 35.57
N ARG A 141 7.23 6.76 34.48
CA ARG A 141 6.80 6.42 33.11
C ARG A 141 6.85 4.92 32.84
N LYS A 142 7.90 4.22 33.27
CA LYS A 142 8.01 2.75 33.13
C LYS A 142 6.90 2.00 33.89
N LEU A 143 6.49 2.49 35.07
CA LEU A 143 5.37 1.91 35.81
C LEU A 143 4.03 2.14 35.10
N GLU A 144 3.81 3.33 34.57
CA GLU A 144 2.59 3.68 33.82
C GLU A 144 2.46 2.84 32.53
N GLU A 145 3.54 2.74 31.74
CA GLU A 145 3.57 1.89 30.53
C GLU A 145 3.25 0.43 30.86
N ARG A 146 3.77 -0.06 31.99
CA ARG A 146 3.50 -1.42 32.48
C ARG A 146 2.03 -1.60 32.88
N GLU A 147 1.45 -0.66 33.62
CA GLU A 147 0.04 -0.72 34.02
C GLU A 147 -0.89 -0.65 32.82
N GLN A 148 -0.56 0.17 31.83
CA GLN A 148 -1.29 0.23 30.55
C GLN A 148 -1.21 -1.11 29.81
N TRP A 149 -0.05 -1.75 29.80
CA TRP A 149 0.09 -3.05 29.15
C TRP A 149 -0.70 -4.15 29.88
N LEU A 150 -0.66 -4.18 31.22
CA LEU A 150 -1.43 -5.14 32.02
C LEU A 150 -2.94 -4.91 31.91
N SER A 151 -3.40 -3.66 31.81
CA SER A 151 -4.82 -3.37 31.62
C SER A 151 -5.30 -3.77 30.24
N GLN A 152 -4.47 -3.57 29.21
CA GLN A 152 -4.74 -4.07 27.85
C GLN A 152 -4.77 -5.60 27.81
N GLU A 153 -3.80 -6.27 28.44
CA GLU A 153 -3.78 -7.73 28.52
C GLU A 153 -5.01 -8.27 29.25
N ARG A 154 -5.41 -7.65 30.36
CA ARG A 154 -6.64 -8.01 31.09
C ARG A 154 -7.90 -7.82 30.24
N LEU A 155 -7.97 -6.74 29.47
CA LEU A 155 -9.10 -6.52 28.56
C LEU A 155 -9.16 -7.58 27.46
N LEU A 156 -8.00 -7.98 26.92
CA LEU A 156 -7.90 -9.04 25.94
C LEU A 156 -8.28 -10.40 26.55
N GLU A 157 -7.84 -10.70 27.76
CA GLU A 157 -8.18 -11.93 28.48
C GLU A 157 -9.69 -12.02 28.72
N LEU A 158 -10.34 -10.93 29.15
CA LEU A 158 -11.80 -10.89 29.30
C LEU A 158 -12.55 -11.06 27.99
N LEU A 159 -11.98 -10.60 26.87
CA LEU A 159 -12.56 -10.82 25.55
C LEU A 159 -12.38 -12.27 25.12
N GLU A 160 -11.20 -12.84 25.30
CA GLU A 160 -10.91 -14.24 24.97
C GLU A 160 -11.75 -15.19 25.83
N GLU A 161 -11.91 -14.93 27.13
CA GLU A 161 -12.81 -15.70 28.01
C GLU A 161 -14.26 -15.61 27.55
N LYS A 162 -14.69 -14.43 27.07
CA LYS A 162 -16.01 -14.26 26.45
C LYS A 162 -16.14 -14.93 25.10
N ASP A 163 -15.06 -15.23 24.39
CA ASP A 163 -15.08 -15.92 23.09
C ASP A 163 -14.79 -17.42 23.23
N ASP A 164 -14.28 -17.86 24.38
CA ASP A 164 -13.99 -19.25 24.71
C ASP A 164 -15.26 -20.09 24.73
N VAL A 165 -15.35 -21.01 23.76
CA VAL A 165 -16.47 -21.93 23.59
C VAL A 165 -16.65 -22.84 24.80
N THR A 166 -15.58 -23.14 25.55
CA THR A 166 -15.66 -24.02 26.73
C THR A 166 -16.35 -23.36 27.93
N LYS A 167 -16.39 -22.03 27.97
CA LYS A 167 -17.06 -21.25 29.02
C LYS A 167 -18.52 -20.95 28.70
N LYS A 168 -18.91 -21.10 27.43
CA LYS A 168 -20.27 -20.83 26.95
C LYS A 168 -21.15 -22.06 27.12
N THR A 169 -22.37 -21.84 27.59
CA THR A 169 -23.40 -22.88 27.69
C THR A 169 -24.23 -23.04 26.41
N ASP A 170 -24.22 -22.04 25.53
CA ASP A 170 -25.07 -21.98 24.35
C ASP A 170 -24.24 -21.86 23.05
N LEU A 171 -24.72 -22.52 21.99
CA LEU A 171 -24.09 -22.58 20.66
C LEU A 171 -24.47 -21.39 19.76
N SER A 172 -25.34 -20.49 20.23
CA SER A 172 -25.80 -19.33 19.47
C SER A 172 -24.65 -18.49 18.90
N ASP A 173 -23.60 -18.24 19.70
CA ASP A 173 -22.42 -17.47 19.26
C ASP A 173 -21.66 -18.13 18.10
N PHE A 174 -21.60 -19.47 18.07
CA PHE A 174 -21.01 -20.21 16.96
C PHE A 174 -21.79 -19.96 15.67
N TYR A 175 -23.12 -20.02 15.72
CA TYR A 175 -23.99 -19.77 14.56
C TYR A 175 -23.98 -18.30 14.12
N PHE A 176 -23.91 -17.34 15.05
CA PHE A 176 -23.72 -15.93 14.72
C PHE A 176 -22.38 -15.66 14.04
N ASN A 177 -21.33 -16.42 14.39
CA ASN A 177 -20.01 -16.25 13.81
C ASN A 177 -19.85 -16.93 12.44
N ILE A 178 -20.59 -18.00 12.13
CA ILE A 178 -20.57 -18.65 10.80
C ILE A 178 -20.87 -17.63 9.69
N GLY A 179 -21.88 -16.78 9.87
CA GLY A 179 -22.25 -15.76 8.89
C GLY A 179 -21.26 -14.59 8.74
N LYS A 180 -20.28 -14.48 9.66
CA LYS A 180 -19.24 -13.44 9.66
C LYS A 180 -17.89 -13.95 9.14
N ASN A 181 -17.67 -15.26 9.08
CA ASN A 181 -16.41 -15.82 8.63
C ASN A 181 -16.23 -15.72 7.10
N VAL A 182 -15.18 -15.02 6.69
CA VAL A 182 -14.80 -14.84 5.28
C VAL A 182 -14.52 -16.19 4.60
N THR A 183 -13.97 -17.15 5.33
CA THR A 183 -13.70 -18.52 4.86
C THR A 183 -14.96 -19.30 4.52
N PHE A 184 -16.11 -18.99 5.13
CA PHE A 184 -17.41 -19.61 4.84
C PHE A 184 -18.26 -18.78 3.85
N GLY A 185 -17.64 -17.82 3.14
CA GLY A 185 -18.32 -17.07 2.08
C GLY A 185 -18.99 -15.78 2.54
N ALA A 186 -18.73 -15.31 3.77
CA ALA A 186 -19.13 -13.98 4.20
C ALA A 186 -18.37 -12.91 3.39
N ARG A 187 -19.06 -12.28 2.44
CA ARG A 187 -18.58 -11.08 1.73
C ARG A 187 -19.23 -9.84 2.35
N ASP A 188 -18.49 -8.73 2.35
CA ASP A 188 -18.99 -7.39 2.68
C ASP A 188 -19.45 -7.18 4.13
N ILE A 189 -18.82 -7.84 5.11
CA ILE A 189 -19.14 -7.72 6.54
C ILE A 189 -19.08 -6.24 6.98
N ASN A 190 -18.00 -5.55 6.63
CA ASN A 190 -17.80 -4.13 6.93
C ASN A 190 -18.86 -3.23 6.27
N ALA A 191 -19.29 -3.55 5.04
CA ALA A 191 -20.34 -2.79 4.37
C ALA A 191 -21.72 -3.04 5.00
N ARG A 192 -21.97 -4.28 5.46
CA ARG A 192 -23.19 -4.66 6.19
C ARG A 192 -23.25 -4.01 7.56
N GLU A 193 -22.13 -3.96 8.27
CA GLU A 193 -21.99 -3.29 9.57
C GLU A 193 -22.13 -1.77 9.41
N ALA A 194 -21.50 -1.16 8.40
CA ALA A 194 -21.68 0.25 8.09
C ALA A 194 -23.13 0.61 7.73
N LYS A 195 -23.85 -0.28 7.03
CA LYS A 195 -25.30 -0.12 6.76
C LYS A 195 -26.12 -0.19 8.06
N ARG A 196 -25.86 -1.19 8.92
CA ARG A 196 -26.51 -1.31 10.24
C ARG A 196 -26.28 -0.09 11.13
N PHE A 197 -25.04 0.42 11.16
CA PHE A 197 -24.69 1.60 11.96
C PHE A 197 -25.40 2.86 11.46
N LYS A 198 -25.49 3.06 10.14
CA LYS A 198 -26.28 4.15 9.53
C LYS A 198 -27.77 4.03 9.86
N GLU A 199 -28.32 2.82 9.86
CA GLU A 199 -29.72 2.55 10.19
C GLU A 199 -30.03 2.80 11.67
N GLN A 200 -29.13 2.39 12.58
CA GLN A 200 -29.23 2.70 14.01
C GLN A 200 -29.17 4.20 14.29
N LYS A 201 -28.21 4.91 13.69
CA LYS A 201 -28.09 6.37 13.84
C LYS A 201 -29.37 7.08 13.38
N ARG A 202 -29.96 6.63 12.26
CA ARG A 202 -31.22 7.17 11.74
C ARG A 202 -32.41 6.89 12.67
N ARG A 203 -32.47 5.71 13.32
CA ARG A 203 -33.49 5.39 14.33
C ARG A 203 -33.35 6.23 15.60
N GLU A 204 -32.13 6.49 16.04
CA GLU A 204 -31.86 7.36 17.20
C GLU A 204 -32.19 8.83 16.91
N GLU A 205 -31.98 9.29 15.68
CA GLU A 205 -32.39 10.64 15.25
C GLU A 205 -33.92 10.79 15.23
N LEU A 206 -34.65 9.79 14.70
CA LEU A 206 -36.12 9.76 14.74
C LEU A 206 -36.69 9.78 16.17
N GLY A 207 -36.12 8.97 17.09
CA GLY A 207 -36.57 8.97 18.49
C GLY A 207 -36.29 10.29 19.24
N LYS A 208 -35.32 11.09 18.78
CA LYS A 208 -35.04 12.43 19.33
C LYS A 208 -36.01 13.49 18.80
N GLU A 209 -36.56 13.30 17.59
CA GLU A 209 -37.62 14.15 17.05
C GLU A 209 -38.95 13.88 17.76
N ASP A 210 -39.34 12.62 17.94
CA ASP A 210 -40.56 12.24 18.66
C ASP A 210 -40.59 12.81 20.09
N THR A 211 -39.48 12.67 20.83
CA THR A 211 -39.35 13.24 22.19
C THR A 211 -39.28 14.77 22.22
N ARG A 212 -38.93 15.43 21.11
CA ARG A 212 -38.93 16.89 20.97
C ARG A 212 -40.31 17.41 20.61
N GLU A 213 -41.09 16.66 19.83
CA GLU A 213 -42.47 16.96 19.50
C GLU A 213 -43.39 16.76 20.71
N GLU A 214 -43.23 15.68 21.48
CA GLU A 214 -43.96 15.46 22.73
C GLU A 214 -43.74 16.57 23.77
N LYS A 215 -42.51 17.10 23.87
CA LYS A 215 -42.22 18.25 24.75
C LYS A 215 -42.85 19.54 24.26
N LYS A 216 -42.98 19.73 22.95
CA LYS A 216 -43.67 20.89 22.36
C LYS A 216 -45.18 20.81 22.57
N THR A 217 -45.79 19.64 22.41
CA THR A 217 -47.23 19.46 22.62
C THR A 217 -47.60 19.65 24.08
N TYR A 218 -46.83 19.09 25.02
CA TYR A 218 -47.01 19.33 26.47
C TYR A 218 -46.81 20.81 26.87
N SER A 219 -45.90 21.53 26.20
CA SER A 219 -45.70 22.97 26.44
C SER A 219 -46.85 23.84 25.93
N LEU A 220 -47.59 23.40 24.90
CA LEU A 220 -48.72 24.15 24.31
C LEU A 220 -50.05 23.86 25.01
N LEU A 221 -50.14 22.76 25.76
CA LEU A 221 -51.32 22.34 26.51
C LEU A 221 -51.37 22.89 27.95
N LEU A 222 -50.36 23.66 28.38
CA LEU A 222 -50.38 24.35 29.66
C LEU A 222 -51.31 25.58 29.57
N PRO A 223 -52.44 25.60 30.30
CA PRO A 223 -53.33 26.75 30.31
C PRO A 223 -52.61 27.93 30.95
N GLN A 224 -52.47 29.04 30.22
CA GLN A 224 -52.04 30.31 30.80
C GLN A 224 -53.13 30.82 31.75
N TYR A 225 -53.07 30.38 33.01
CA TYR A 225 -53.83 31.01 34.08
C TYR A 225 -53.21 32.38 34.37
N VAL A 226 -53.96 33.43 34.05
CA VAL A 226 -53.79 34.79 34.57
C VAL A 226 -54.82 35.00 35.66
#